data_AF-A0A9D6DIV7-F1
#
_entry.id   AF-A0A9D6DIV7-F1
#
_cell.length_a   1.000
_cell.length_b   1.000
_cell.length_c   1.000
_cell.angle_alpha   90.00
_cell.angle_beta   90.00
_cell.angle_gamma   90.00
#
_symmetry.space_group_name_H-M   'P 1'
#
loop_
_entity.id
_entity.type
_entity.pdbx_description
1 polymer ?
#
loop_
_entity_poly.entity_id
_entity_poly.type
_entity_poly.pdbx_seq_one_letter_code
_entity_poly.pdbx_strand_id
1 'polypeptide(L)'
;MVLVGAGAWAILPDGRAGAGDADAGRAVFVAKQCDRCHLPRTERGPAPALEDIRRPQGEMELAGRLWNHLPAMFASLTEKGAGWPRISNTEMGDLMAYLQADPARDPEPDLFRGQVILLRKGCLKCHSLRGEGGPVKPDLAERRTDYESAAAWAVTMWTHTPRMAAAASRQGLPYPRFSSDEMVNLVGLLRSAALAQPPRR
;
A
#
# COMPACT_ATOMS: atom_id res chain seq x y z
N MET A 1 44.66 -40.26 -22.06
CA MET A 1 43.84 -39.14 -22.55
C MET A 1 42.54 -39.16 -21.78
N VAL A 2 42.51 -38.49 -20.62
CA VAL A 2 41.39 -38.54 -19.66
C VAL A 2 40.44 -37.39 -19.96
N LEU A 3 39.19 -37.73 -20.25
CA LEU A 3 38.06 -36.81 -20.46
C LEU A 3 37.77 -36.06 -19.15
N VAL A 4 37.88 -34.73 -19.16
CA VAL A 4 37.36 -33.87 -18.08
C VAL A 4 36.01 -33.33 -18.55
N GLY A 5 34.96 -33.88 -17.94
CA GLY A 5 33.57 -33.47 -18.17
C GLY A 5 33.29 -32.07 -17.62
N ALA A 6 32.53 -31.30 -18.38
CA ALA A 6 32.02 -29.99 -18.02
C ALA A 6 31.07 -30.10 -16.81
N GLY A 7 31.46 -29.48 -15.69
CA GLY A 7 30.55 -29.20 -14.58
C GLY A 7 29.75 -27.94 -14.88
N ALA A 8 28.52 -28.12 -15.33
CA ALA A 8 27.55 -27.03 -15.46
C ALA A 8 27.17 -26.53 -14.06
N TRP A 9 27.48 -25.26 -13.77
CA TRP A 9 26.97 -24.57 -12.59
C TRP A 9 25.51 -24.23 -12.86
N ALA A 10 24.60 -25.01 -12.26
CA ALA A 10 23.19 -24.68 -12.24
C ALA A 10 22.99 -23.46 -11.33
N ILE A 11 22.77 -22.29 -11.94
CA ILE A 11 22.21 -21.12 -11.24
C ILE A 11 20.76 -21.46 -10.95
N LEU A 12 20.44 -21.72 -9.67
CA LEU A 12 19.05 -21.76 -9.22
C LEU A 12 18.47 -20.35 -9.35
N PRO A 13 17.28 -20.16 -9.94
CA PRO A 13 16.62 -18.86 -9.94
C PRO A 13 16.18 -18.52 -8.51
N ASP A 14 16.67 -17.39 -7.97
CA ASP A 14 16.23 -16.86 -6.69
C ASP A 14 14.73 -16.55 -6.76
N GLY A 15 13.94 -17.41 -6.13
CA GLY A 15 12.48 -17.34 -6.05
C GLY A 15 11.99 -16.34 -5.02
N ARG A 16 12.34 -15.05 -5.16
CA ARG A 16 11.57 -13.94 -4.56
C ARG A 16 11.10 -13.03 -5.69
N ALA A 17 9.79 -12.87 -5.83
CA ALA A 17 9.25 -11.67 -6.45
C ALA A 17 9.92 -10.48 -5.72
N GLY A 18 10.78 -9.76 -6.45
CA GLY A 18 11.92 -9.07 -5.85
C GLY A 18 11.53 -8.05 -4.80
N ALA A 19 12.22 -8.09 -3.66
CA ALA A 19 12.25 -6.96 -2.74
C ALA A 19 12.62 -5.69 -3.55
N GLY A 20 11.95 -4.57 -3.29
CA GLY A 20 12.21 -3.33 -4.02
C GLY A 20 13.67 -2.88 -3.94
N ASP A 21 14.10 -2.08 -4.91
CA ASP A 21 15.44 -1.49 -4.93
C ASP A 21 15.42 -0.14 -4.21
N ALA A 22 16.18 -0.03 -3.11
CA ALA A 22 16.21 1.19 -2.30
C ALA A 22 16.88 2.39 -3.01
N ASP A 23 17.84 2.15 -3.91
CA ASP A 23 18.49 3.22 -4.68
C ASP A 23 17.56 3.71 -5.80
N ALA A 24 16.87 2.78 -6.47
CA ALA A 24 15.77 3.12 -7.38
C ALA A 24 14.66 3.88 -6.65
N GLY A 25 14.32 3.45 -5.42
CA GLY A 25 13.30 4.08 -4.59
C GLY A 25 13.66 5.51 -4.19
N ARG A 26 14.94 5.76 -3.89
CA ARG A 26 15.46 7.12 -3.68
C ARG A 26 15.29 7.97 -4.95
N ALA A 27 15.58 7.41 -6.11
CA ALA A 27 15.41 8.11 -7.39
C ALA A 27 13.92 8.43 -7.65
N VAL A 28 13.01 7.49 -7.37
CA VAL A 28 11.56 7.72 -7.45
C VAL A 28 11.13 8.81 -6.47
N PHE A 29 11.62 8.79 -5.23
CA PHE A 29 11.27 9.78 -4.20
C PHE A 29 11.56 11.22 -4.66
N VAL A 30 12.70 11.45 -5.29
CA VAL A 30 13.08 12.74 -5.88
C VAL A 30 12.29 13.02 -7.16
N ALA A 31 12.17 12.05 -8.06
CA ALA A 31 11.48 12.23 -9.34
C ALA A 31 9.98 12.54 -9.18
N LYS A 32 9.34 11.98 -8.16
CA LYS A 32 7.94 12.27 -7.77
C LYS A 32 7.82 13.46 -6.81
N GLN A 33 8.93 14.14 -6.54
CA GLN A 33 9.02 15.37 -5.74
C GLN A 33 8.59 15.23 -4.28
N CYS A 34 8.70 14.02 -3.71
CA CYS A 34 8.41 13.76 -2.29
C CYS A 34 9.36 14.54 -1.37
N ASP A 35 10.60 14.74 -1.84
CA ASP A 35 11.68 15.50 -1.20
C ASP A 35 11.38 17.00 -1.05
N ARG A 36 10.38 17.54 -1.76
CA ARG A 36 9.96 18.95 -1.57
C ARG A 36 9.25 19.21 -0.25
N CYS A 37 8.74 18.17 0.40
CA CYS A 37 8.01 18.29 1.67
C CYS A 37 8.62 17.44 2.77
N HIS A 38 9.04 16.22 2.44
CA HIS A 38 9.72 15.30 3.35
C HIS A 38 11.23 15.58 3.34
N LEU A 39 11.60 16.74 3.88
CA LEU A 39 12.99 17.21 3.96
C LEU A 39 13.78 16.48 5.06
N PRO A 40 15.13 16.51 5.03
CA PRO A 40 15.94 16.08 6.15
C PRO A 40 15.55 16.81 7.44
N ARG A 41 15.70 16.16 8.60
CA ARG A 41 15.34 16.73 9.92
C ARG A 41 16.04 18.06 10.23
N THR A 42 17.18 18.32 9.60
CA THR A 42 17.94 19.58 9.73
C THR A 42 17.24 20.77 9.06
N GLU A 43 16.24 20.52 8.21
CA GLU A 43 15.49 21.52 7.47
C GLU A 43 14.04 21.60 7.96
N ARG A 44 13.42 22.77 7.88
CA ARG A 44 12.00 22.93 8.22
C ARG A 44 11.15 22.67 6.99
N GLY A 45 10.30 21.65 7.05
CA GLY A 45 9.37 21.27 5.99
C GLY A 45 7.90 21.23 6.44
N PRO A 46 6.96 21.21 5.50
CA PRO A 46 5.52 21.12 5.78
C PRO A 46 5.03 19.70 6.11
N ALA A 47 5.91 18.69 6.06
CA ALA A 47 5.59 17.28 6.28
C ALA A 47 6.56 16.64 7.29
N PRO A 48 6.29 15.43 7.80
CA PRO A 48 7.25 14.70 8.63
C PRO A 48 8.61 14.59 7.94
N ALA A 49 9.69 14.68 8.72
CA ALA A 49 11.03 14.62 8.17
C ALA A 49 11.26 13.27 7.48
N LEU A 50 12.17 13.23 6.50
CA LEU A 50 12.52 12.00 5.80
C LEU A 50 12.90 10.88 6.79
N GLU A 51 13.66 11.21 7.83
CA GLU A 51 14.09 10.26 8.87
C GLU A 51 12.93 9.77 9.74
N ASP A 52 11.82 10.52 9.82
CA ASP A 52 10.61 10.04 10.50
C ASP A 52 9.92 8.96 9.67
N ILE A 53 9.91 9.07 8.34
CA ILE A 53 9.21 8.10 7.47
C ILE A 53 10.11 6.95 6.99
N ARG A 54 11.41 7.19 6.86
CA ARG A 54 12.44 6.23 6.45
C ARG A 54 12.97 5.51 7.69
N ARG A 55 12.16 4.57 8.17
CA ARG A 55 12.44 3.80 9.39
C ARG A 55 12.05 2.34 9.21
N PRO A 56 12.68 1.42 9.96
CA PRO A 56 12.34 0.01 9.87
C PRO A 56 10.86 -0.24 10.25
N GLN A 57 10.08 -0.84 9.36
CA GLN A 57 8.63 -1.03 9.51
C GLN A 57 8.09 -2.15 8.60
N GLY A 58 6.85 -2.59 8.80
CA GLY A 58 6.17 -3.50 7.85
C GLY A 58 5.73 -2.79 6.57
N GLU A 59 5.58 -3.51 5.46
CA GLU A 59 5.08 -2.93 4.20
C GLU A 59 3.59 -2.58 4.30
N MET A 60 2.78 -3.44 4.93
CA MET A 60 1.37 -3.13 5.18
C MET A 60 1.21 -2.06 6.25
N GLU A 61 2.08 -2.04 7.26
CA GLU A 61 2.15 -0.91 8.19
C GLU A 61 2.44 0.41 7.45
N LEU A 62 3.41 0.43 6.54
CA LEU A 62 3.72 1.60 5.71
C LEU A 62 2.53 1.98 4.82
N ALA A 63 1.87 1.02 4.18
CA ALA A 63 0.67 1.26 3.38
C ALA A 63 -0.46 1.90 4.21
N GLY A 64 -0.64 1.48 5.48
CA GLY A 64 -1.57 2.09 6.42
C GLY A 64 -1.23 3.52 6.80
N ARG A 65 0.05 3.80 7.07
CA ARG A 65 0.53 5.16 7.33
C ARG A 65 0.35 6.06 6.12
N LEU A 66 0.65 5.55 4.93
CA LEU A 66 0.45 6.25 3.68
C LEU A 66 -1.02 6.62 3.51
N TRP A 67 -1.93 5.64 3.58
CA TRP A 67 -3.39 5.87 3.52
C TRP A 67 -3.88 6.98 4.44
N ASN A 68 -3.41 7.00 5.69
CA ASN A 68 -3.78 8.01 6.67
C ASN A 68 -3.28 9.41 6.28
N HIS A 69 -2.14 9.49 5.61
CA HIS A 69 -1.48 10.75 5.24
C HIS A 69 -1.94 11.30 3.89
N LEU A 70 -2.36 10.44 2.96
CA LEU A 70 -2.71 10.77 1.58
C LEU A 70 -3.70 11.95 1.43
N PRO A 71 -4.78 12.10 2.24
CA PRO A 71 -5.65 13.28 2.12
C PRO A 71 -4.92 14.60 2.39
N ALA A 72 -4.01 14.64 3.36
CA ALA A 72 -3.23 15.83 3.68
C ALA A 72 -2.19 16.13 2.58
N MET A 73 -1.53 15.10 2.05
CA MET A 73 -0.63 15.25 0.90
C MET A 73 -1.38 15.79 -0.33
N PHE A 74 -2.57 15.25 -0.61
CA PHE A 74 -3.39 15.66 -1.75
C PHE A 74 -3.83 17.12 -1.62
N ALA A 75 -4.27 17.55 -0.44
CA ALA A 75 -4.60 18.95 -0.18
C ALA A 75 -3.37 19.86 -0.40
N SER A 76 -2.23 19.50 0.18
CA SER A 76 -0.99 20.31 0.05
C SER A 76 -0.51 20.43 -1.40
N LEU A 77 -0.57 19.36 -2.19
CA LEU A 77 -0.21 19.40 -3.61
C LEU A 77 -1.20 20.24 -4.42
N THR A 78 -2.49 20.11 -4.14
CA THR A 78 -3.55 20.89 -4.80
C THR A 78 -3.38 22.39 -4.53
N GLU A 79 -3.13 22.79 -3.28
CA GLU A 79 -2.87 24.17 -2.88
C GLU A 79 -1.65 24.77 -3.59
N LYS A 80 -0.62 23.96 -3.82
CA LYS A 80 0.60 24.36 -4.52
C LYS A 80 0.49 24.31 -6.05
N GLY A 81 -0.67 23.95 -6.60
CA GLY A 81 -0.88 23.78 -8.05
C GLY A 81 -0.07 22.62 -8.65
N ALA A 82 0.38 21.68 -7.82
CA ALA A 82 1.15 20.52 -8.26
C ALA A 82 0.22 19.37 -8.65
N GLY A 83 0.58 18.66 -9.73
CA GLY A 83 -0.15 17.47 -10.15
C GLY A 83 0.07 16.30 -9.19
N TRP A 84 -0.97 15.49 -8.99
CA TRP A 84 -0.86 14.24 -8.24
C TRP A 84 0.00 13.24 -9.02
N PRO A 85 1.14 12.76 -8.49
CA PRO A 85 2.07 11.96 -9.26
C PRO A 85 1.50 10.56 -9.53
N ARG A 86 1.79 10.01 -10.70
CA ARG A 86 1.52 8.59 -11.02
C ARG A 86 2.67 7.74 -10.51
N ILE A 87 2.34 6.64 -9.84
CA ILE A 87 3.29 5.67 -9.27
C ILE A 87 2.83 4.27 -9.70
N SER A 88 3.73 3.50 -10.31
CA SER A 88 3.54 2.10 -10.69
C SER A 88 3.81 1.15 -9.51
N ASN A 89 3.44 -0.13 -9.65
CA ASN A 89 3.70 -1.13 -8.61
C ASN A 89 5.19 -1.30 -8.33
N THR A 90 6.03 -1.29 -9.37
CA THR A 90 7.50 -1.37 -9.22
C THR A 90 8.03 -0.15 -8.49
N GLU A 91 7.68 1.07 -8.94
CA GLU A 91 8.10 2.30 -8.27
C GLU A 91 7.64 2.36 -6.81
N MET A 92 6.45 1.84 -6.49
CA MET A 92 5.97 1.76 -5.11
C MET A 92 6.76 0.74 -4.28
N GLY A 93 7.09 -0.42 -4.83
CA GLY A 93 7.96 -1.39 -4.16
C GLY A 93 9.34 -0.81 -3.86
N ASP A 94 9.93 -0.11 -4.82
CA ASP A 94 11.21 0.58 -4.65
C ASP A 94 11.11 1.67 -3.58
N LEU A 95 10.04 2.48 -3.57
CA LEU A 95 9.77 3.46 -2.52
C LEU A 95 9.65 2.81 -1.14
N MET A 96 8.96 1.68 -1.03
CA MET A 96 8.83 0.92 0.23
C MET A 96 10.21 0.46 0.72
N ALA A 97 11.05 -0.07 -0.17
CA ALA A 97 12.42 -0.45 0.16
C ALA A 97 13.27 0.75 0.61
N TYR A 98 13.20 1.88 -0.11
CA TYR A 98 13.89 3.11 0.27
C TYR A 98 13.47 3.63 1.65
N LEU A 99 12.18 3.50 1.98
CA LEU A 99 11.59 3.86 3.27
C LEU A 99 11.78 2.80 4.38
N GLN A 100 12.57 1.75 4.11
CA GLN A 100 12.90 0.65 5.02
C GLN A 100 11.69 -0.17 5.48
N ALA A 101 10.69 -0.32 4.60
CA ALA A 101 9.65 -1.31 4.80
C ALA A 101 10.13 -2.71 4.39
N ASP A 102 9.75 -3.72 5.17
CA ASP A 102 10.07 -5.12 4.94
C ASP A 102 8.84 -5.97 5.27
N PRO A 103 8.35 -6.80 4.33
CA PRO A 103 7.15 -7.60 4.56
C PRO A 103 7.35 -8.62 5.69
N ALA A 104 8.59 -9.01 6.01
CA ALA A 104 8.88 -9.89 7.14
C ALA A 104 8.59 -9.26 8.52
N ARG A 105 8.34 -7.94 8.57
CA ARG A 105 7.95 -7.22 9.79
C ARG A 105 6.44 -7.08 9.96
N ASP A 106 5.66 -7.33 8.91
CA ASP A 106 4.22 -7.39 9.05
C ASP A 106 3.84 -8.66 9.82
N PRO A 107 2.96 -8.56 10.83
CA PRO A 107 2.44 -9.75 11.50
C PRO A 107 1.55 -10.55 10.54
N GLU A 108 1.40 -11.85 10.82
CA GLU A 108 0.42 -12.67 10.10
C GLU A 108 -0.98 -12.07 10.27
N PRO A 109 -1.80 -11.97 9.19
CA PRO A 109 -3.13 -11.37 9.29
C PRO A 109 -4.07 -12.14 10.22
N ASP A 110 -4.67 -11.44 11.18
CA ASP A 110 -5.81 -11.89 11.96
C ASP A 110 -7.11 -11.54 11.22
N LEU A 111 -7.72 -12.54 10.57
CA LEU A 111 -8.92 -12.35 9.75
C LEU A 111 -10.13 -11.91 10.58
N PHE A 112 -10.21 -12.33 11.85
CA PHE A 112 -11.30 -11.91 12.73
C PHE A 112 -11.17 -10.43 13.08
N ARG A 113 -9.96 -9.96 13.42
CA ARG A 113 -9.70 -8.51 13.57
C ARG A 113 -9.96 -7.76 12.28
N GLY A 114 -9.59 -8.32 11.13
CA GLY A 114 -9.92 -7.77 9.82
C GLY A 114 -11.42 -7.52 9.64
N GLN A 115 -12.26 -8.46 10.11
CA GLN A 115 -13.71 -8.35 10.02
C GLN A 115 -14.24 -7.27 10.96
N VAL A 116 -13.71 -7.22 12.18
CA VAL A 116 -14.02 -6.15 13.14
C VAL A 116 -13.66 -4.79 12.55
N ILE A 117 -12.50 -4.65 11.90
CA ILE A 117 -12.04 -3.42 11.25
C ILE A 117 -12.99 -3.01 10.13
N LEU A 118 -13.34 -3.93 9.22
CA LEU A 118 -14.26 -3.69 8.11
C LEU A 118 -15.60 -3.10 8.60
N LEU A 119 -16.14 -3.67 9.68
CA LEU A 119 -17.41 -3.24 10.27
C LEU A 119 -17.26 -1.90 11.02
N ARG A 120 -16.28 -1.80 11.93
CA ARG A 120 -16.11 -0.62 12.79
C ARG A 120 -15.72 0.63 12.01
N LYS A 121 -14.88 0.49 10.97
CA LYS A 121 -14.50 1.60 10.10
C LYS A 121 -15.57 1.94 9.06
N GLY A 122 -16.69 1.18 9.05
CA GLY A 122 -17.87 1.51 8.25
C GLY A 122 -17.69 1.28 6.76
N CYS A 123 -16.76 0.41 6.33
CA CYS A 123 -16.48 0.15 4.92
C CYS A 123 -17.76 -0.29 4.18
N LEU A 124 -18.59 -1.10 4.85
CA LEU A 124 -19.85 -1.62 4.30
C LEU A 124 -20.99 -0.59 4.19
N LYS A 125 -20.81 0.63 4.70
CA LYS A 125 -21.78 1.72 4.48
C LYS A 125 -21.80 2.18 3.02
N CYS A 126 -20.68 1.99 2.30
CA CYS A 126 -20.55 2.38 0.91
C CYS A 126 -20.27 1.17 0.03
N HIS A 127 -19.30 0.33 0.39
CA HIS A 127 -18.94 -0.84 -0.38
C HIS A 127 -19.74 -2.07 0.01
N SER A 128 -19.81 -3.05 -0.88
CA SER A 128 -20.30 -4.38 -0.55
C SER A 128 -19.16 -5.35 -0.25
N LEU A 129 -19.45 -6.45 0.45
CA LEU A 129 -18.61 -7.63 0.56
C LEU A 129 -19.49 -8.83 0.23
N ARG A 130 -19.21 -9.51 -0.89
CA ARG A 130 -20.04 -10.63 -1.40
C ARG A 130 -21.51 -10.26 -1.61
N GLY A 131 -21.76 -9.07 -2.11
CA GLY A 131 -23.09 -8.53 -2.39
C GLY A 131 -23.80 -7.89 -1.19
N GLU A 132 -23.25 -8.01 0.02
CA GLU A 132 -23.83 -7.40 1.23
C GLU A 132 -23.15 -6.08 1.57
N GLY A 133 -23.93 -5.03 1.81
CA GLY A 133 -23.43 -3.70 2.15
C GLY A 133 -23.93 -2.63 1.19
N GLY A 134 -23.13 -1.59 0.97
CA GLY A 134 -23.48 -0.47 0.11
C GLY A 134 -23.27 -0.76 -1.38
N PRO A 135 -23.86 0.07 -2.27
CA PRO A 135 -23.85 -0.16 -3.71
C PRO A 135 -22.59 0.36 -4.42
N VAL A 136 -21.67 1.02 -3.70
CA VAL A 136 -20.49 1.64 -4.29
C VAL A 136 -19.48 0.57 -4.66
N LYS A 137 -19.15 0.51 -5.95
CA LYS A 137 -18.12 -0.39 -6.47
C LYS A 137 -16.71 0.00 -5.97
N PRO A 138 -15.79 -0.97 -5.83
CA PRO A 138 -15.99 -2.40 -6.07
C PRO A 138 -16.73 -3.11 -4.93
N ASP A 139 -17.18 -4.33 -5.18
CA ASP A 139 -17.38 -5.28 -4.09
C ASP A 139 -16.00 -5.67 -3.54
N LEU A 140 -15.79 -5.53 -2.23
CA LEU A 140 -14.49 -5.72 -1.60
C LEU A 140 -13.98 -7.16 -1.64
N ALA A 141 -14.85 -8.13 -1.95
CA ALA A 141 -14.45 -9.51 -2.17
C ALA A 141 -14.36 -9.86 -3.68
N GLU A 142 -14.47 -8.90 -4.59
CA GLU A 142 -14.05 -9.14 -5.99
C GLU A 142 -12.57 -9.56 -6.03
N ARG A 143 -12.24 -10.54 -6.89
CA ARG A 143 -10.86 -10.98 -7.09
C ARG A 143 -10.04 -9.85 -7.70
N ARG A 144 -9.01 -9.43 -6.98
CA ARG A 144 -8.07 -8.41 -7.40
C ARG A 144 -6.65 -8.81 -7.04
N THR A 145 -5.71 -8.51 -7.93
CA THR A 145 -4.28 -8.80 -7.74
C THR A 145 -3.62 -7.85 -6.75
N ASP A 146 -4.25 -6.72 -6.43
CA ASP A 146 -3.71 -5.73 -5.51
C ASP A 146 -3.78 -6.15 -4.03
N TYR A 147 -4.57 -7.16 -3.67
CA TYR A 147 -4.54 -7.77 -2.35
C TYR A 147 -3.31 -8.68 -2.13
N GLU A 148 -2.54 -8.98 -3.18
CA GLU A 148 -1.43 -9.93 -3.11
C GLU A 148 -0.09 -9.27 -2.76
N SER A 149 0.02 -7.94 -2.86
CA SER A 149 1.22 -7.21 -2.46
C SER A 149 0.91 -5.87 -1.81
N ALA A 150 1.70 -5.50 -0.81
CA ALA A 150 1.56 -4.19 -0.15
C ALA A 150 1.79 -3.04 -1.14
N ALA A 151 2.74 -3.19 -2.07
CA ALA A 151 2.99 -2.21 -3.12
C ALA A 151 1.77 -2.00 -4.03
N ALA A 152 1.15 -3.07 -4.54
CA ALA A 152 -0.03 -2.94 -5.40
C ALA A 152 -1.24 -2.39 -4.63
N TRP A 153 -1.41 -2.80 -3.38
CA TRP A 153 -2.41 -2.21 -2.48
C TRP A 153 -2.18 -0.70 -2.30
N ALA A 154 -0.94 -0.30 -2.00
CA ALA A 154 -0.57 1.10 -1.81
C ALA A 154 -0.75 1.94 -3.08
N VAL A 155 -0.47 1.40 -4.27
CA VAL A 155 -0.77 2.08 -5.56
C VAL A 155 -2.28 2.27 -5.75
N THR A 156 -3.07 1.23 -5.44
CA THR A 156 -4.53 1.33 -5.49
C THR A 156 -5.03 2.40 -4.53
N MET A 157 -4.52 2.42 -3.30
CA MET A 157 -4.82 3.46 -2.31
C MET A 157 -4.40 4.85 -2.76
N TRP A 158 -3.21 4.99 -3.34
CA TRP A 158 -2.66 6.24 -3.86
C TRP A 158 -3.60 6.89 -4.89
N THR A 159 -4.25 6.08 -5.72
CA THR A 159 -5.19 6.56 -6.74
C THR A 159 -6.63 6.68 -6.21
N HIS A 160 -7.03 5.87 -5.23
CA HIS A 160 -8.40 5.80 -4.74
C HIS A 160 -8.69 6.82 -3.62
N THR A 161 -7.69 7.18 -2.82
CA THR A 161 -7.85 8.01 -1.61
C THR A 161 -8.57 9.33 -1.85
N PRO A 162 -8.21 10.17 -2.85
CA PRO A 162 -8.90 11.45 -3.03
C PRO A 162 -10.42 11.28 -3.28
N ARG A 163 -10.80 10.21 -3.98
CA ARG A 163 -12.21 9.88 -4.24
C ARG A 163 -12.91 9.39 -2.98
N MET A 164 -12.27 8.51 -2.21
CA MET A 164 -12.82 8.03 -0.92
C MET A 164 -12.95 9.15 0.11
N ALA A 165 -11.94 10.02 0.25
CA ALA A 165 -11.97 11.16 1.15
C ALA A 165 -13.10 12.14 0.78
N ALA A 166 -13.26 12.45 -0.51
CA ALA A 166 -14.35 13.30 -0.98
C ALA A 166 -15.73 12.64 -0.77
N ALA A 167 -15.85 11.32 -1.00
CA ALA A 167 -17.10 10.58 -0.76
C ALA A 167 -17.47 10.53 0.72
N ALA A 168 -16.50 10.27 1.60
CA ALA A 168 -16.70 10.28 3.05
C ALA A 168 -17.17 11.66 3.54
N SER A 169 -16.52 12.73 3.09
CA SER A 169 -16.91 14.10 3.41
C SER A 169 -18.34 14.42 2.96
N ARG A 170 -18.72 14.09 1.72
CA ARG A 170 -20.08 14.31 1.20
C ARG A 170 -21.16 13.56 1.98
N GLN A 171 -20.81 12.44 2.62
CA GLN A 171 -21.75 11.62 3.40
C GLN A 171 -21.67 11.90 4.91
N GLY A 172 -20.89 12.90 5.34
CA GLY A 172 -20.69 13.18 6.76
C GLY A 172 -20.00 12.03 7.53
N LEU A 173 -19.26 11.18 6.83
CA LEU A 173 -18.54 10.05 7.41
C LEU A 173 -17.07 10.43 7.66
N PRO A 174 -16.46 9.94 8.76
CA PRO A 174 -15.03 10.09 8.96
C PRO A 174 -14.28 9.26 7.91
N TYR A 175 -13.18 9.82 7.38
CA TYR A 175 -12.23 9.05 6.58
C TYR A 175 -11.57 7.98 7.47
N PRO A 176 -11.60 6.69 7.08
CA PRO A 176 -11.07 5.63 7.92
C PRO A 176 -9.56 5.80 8.10
N ARG A 177 -9.07 5.63 9.31
CA ARG A 177 -7.62 5.64 9.62
C ARG A 177 -7.20 4.32 10.20
N PHE A 178 -5.99 3.86 9.91
CA PHE A 178 -5.45 2.57 10.34
C PHE A 178 -4.30 2.72 11.35
N SER A 179 -4.33 1.95 12.44
CA SER A 179 -3.14 1.69 13.27
C SER A 179 -2.28 0.59 12.67
N SER A 180 -1.10 0.35 13.26
CA SER A 180 -0.03 -0.47 12.68
C SER A 180 -0.48 -1.83 12.13
N ASP A 181 -1.23 -2.62 12.89
CA ASP A 181 -1.68 -3.97 12.50
C ASP A 181 -3.02 -3.97 11.76
N GLU A 182 -3.78 -2.87 11.77
CA GLU A 182 -5.12 -2.87 11.19
C GLU A 182 -5.11 -3.05 9.67
N MET A 183 -4.08 -2.51 8.99
CA MET A 183 -4.00 -2.63 7.54
C MET A 183 -3.79 -4.07 7.10
N VAL A 184 -2.82 -4.77 7.71
CA VAL A 184 -2.52 -6.16 7.38
C VAL A 184 -3.69 -7.09 7.69
N ASN A 185 -4.39 -6.87 8.81
CA ASN A 185 -5.58 -7.63 9.17
C ASN A 185 -6.74 -7.40 8.18
N LEU A 186 -6.99 -6.15 7.79
CA LEU A 186 -8.03 -5.82 6.81
C LEU A 186 -7.70 -6.44 5.44
N VAL A 187 -6.51 -6.22 4.92
CA VAL A 187 -6.12 -6.74 3.59
C VAL A 187 -6.12 -8.26 3.59
N GLY A 188 -5.66 -8.91 4.66
CA GLY A 188 -5.74 -10.35 4.84
C GLY A 188 -7.18 -10.88 4.76
N LEU A 189 -8.13 -10.22 5.44
CA LEU A 189 -9.55 -10.54 5.31
C LEU A 189 -10.03 -10.40 3.86
N LEU A 190 -9.74 -9.26 3.22
CA LEU A 190 -10.24 -8.99 1.86
C LEU A 190 -9.70 -10.02 0.86
N ARG A 191 -8.41 -10.36 0.97
CA ARG A 191 -7.78 -11.42 0.18
C ARG A 191 -8.46 -12.77 0.39
N SER A 192 -8.66 -13.18 1.65
CA SER A 192 -9.36 -14.42 1.99
C SER A 192 -10.77 -14.45 1.42
N ALA A 193 -11.50 -13.33 1.56
CA ALA A 193 -12.86 -13.20 1.06
C ALA A 193 -12.93 -13.33 -0.47
N ALA A 194 -11.95 -12.77 -1.19
CA ALA A 194 -11.85 -12.79 -2.64
C ALA A 194 -11.45 -14.16 -3.21
N LEU A 195 -10.55 -14.88 -2.55
CA LEU A 195 -10.17 -16.24 -2.95
C LEU A 195 -11.35 -17.20 -2.83
N ALA A 196 -12.17 -17.03 -1.81
CA ALA A 196 -13.37 -17.84 -1.58
C ALA A 196 -14.57 -17.49 -2.48
N GLN A 197 -14.53 -16.43 -3.30
CA GLN A 197 -15.57 -16.20 -4.30
C GLN A 197 -15.38 -17.15 -5.51
N PRO A 198 -16.44 -17.85 -5.97
CA PRO A 198 -16.40 -18.55 -7.23
C PRO A 198 -16.22 -17.56 -8.40
N PRO A 199 -15.57 -17.96 -9.51
CA PRO A 199 -15.44 -17.09 -10.67
C PRO A 199 -16.82 -16.66 -11.17
N ARG A 200 -17.00 -15.37 -11.41
CA ARG A 200 -18.24 -14.84 -12.01
C ARG A 200 -18.34 -15.42 -13.44
N ARG A 201 -19.45 -16.11 -13.71
CA ARG A 201 -19.82 -16.59 -15.06
C ARG A 201 -20.19 -15.43 -15.96
#